data_AF-A0A9P6QM79-F1
#
_entry.id   AF-A0A9P6QM79-F1
#
_cell.length_a   1.000
_cell.length_b   1.000
_cell.length_c   1.000
_cell.angle_alpha   90.00
_cell.angle_beta   90.00
_cell.angle_gamma   90.00
#
_symmetry.space_group_name_H-M   'P 1'
#
loop_
_entity.id
_entity.type
_entity.pdbx_description
1 polymer ?
#
loop_
_entity_poly.entity_id
_entity_poly.type
_entity_poly.pdbx_seq_one_letter_code
_entity_poly.pdbx_strand_id
1 'polypeptide(L)'
;ANQIQDPVERFVAVARYFLSGWHIKPKGVKKPYNPILGEQFRAQWKFDDGTEAFYIAEQVSHHPPISVYYYASPENNISVLGDLLPKSKFLGNSAATLMQGEIKVSFTNRPGEDYIITMPNVYARGILFGTMLMELGDIATVKCAKLDLVCNLDFKVKGFFSGSYNGLAGKIKRESTNETLYEISGKWSDEIIIKKGTKKEVLFDAKAAKINPKIIAPEDQQEPNESRRLWSKLTAALKVNNQDLATEEKGKVEDAQRASTKDREERGLPHIPRYFESDGKGNFDIKLK
;
A
#
# COMPACT_ATOMS: atom_id res chain seq x y z
N ALA A 1 7.89 -7.95 -15.15
CA ALA A 1 6.53 -8.22 -15.68
C ALA A 1 6.39 -7.61 -17.06
N ASN A 2 6.58 -6.30 -17.20
CA ASN A 2 6.79 -5.54 -18.44
C ASN A 2 7.49 -6.27 -19.62
N GLN A 3 8.53 -7.08 -19.37
CA GLN A 3 9.29 -7.80 -20.41
C GLN A 3 8.67 -9.15 -20.86
N ILE A 4 7.69 -9.68 -20.12
CA ILE A 4 7.04 -10.96 -20.44
C ILE A 4 6.08 -10.73 -21.60
N GLN A 5 6.14 -11.56 -22.65
CA GLN A 5 5.29 -11.40 -23.84
C GLN A 5 3.93 -12.06 -23.69
N ASP A 6 3.87 -13.26 -23.10
CA ASP A 6 2.60 -13.93 -22.84
C ASP A 6 1.73 -13.10 -21.86
N PRO A 7 0.49 -12.73 -22.22
CA PRO A 7 -0.35 -11.87 -21.41
C PRO A 7 -0.74 -12.50 -20.07
N VAL A 8 -0.93 -13.82 -20.03
CA VAL A 8 -1.33 -14.53 -18.81
C VAL A 8 -0.16 -14.63 -17.85
N GLU A 9 1.03 -15.00 -18.32
CA GLU A 9 2.24 -15.05 -17.50
C GLU A 9 2.67 -13.65 -17.02
N ARG A 10 2.44 -12.62 -17.85
CA ARG A 10 2.65 -11.22 -17.43
C ARG A 10 1.70 -10.83 -16.30
N PHE A 11 0.43 -11.21 -16.39
CA PHE A 11 -0.55 -11.00 -15.33
C PHE A 11 -0.19 -11.77 -14.04
N VAL A 12 0.28 -13.02 -14.15
CA VAL A 12 0.84 -13.80 -13.02
C VAL A 12 1.98 -13.03 -12.35
N ALA A 13 2.88 -12.43 -13.13
CA ALA A 13 3.98 -11.64 -12.59
C ALA A 13 3.52 -10.35 -11.87
N VAL A 14 2.44 -9.72 -12.31
CA VAL A 14 1.83 -8.57 -11.60
C VAL A 14 1.16 -9.02 -10.30
N ALA A 15 0.44 -10.16 -10.32
CA ALA A 15 -0.12 -10.74 -9.09
C ALA A 15 0.99 -11.11 -8.08
N ARG A 16 2.12 -11.65 -8.54
CA ARG A 16 3.30 -11.90 -7.71
C ARG A 16 3.87 -10.61 -7.12
N TYR A 17 3.99 -9.55 -7.93
CA TYR A 17 4.44 -8.23 -7.45
C TYR A 17 3.56 -7.75 -6.29
N PHE A 18 2.24 -7.78 -6.47
CA PHE A 18 1.28 -7.40 -5.42
C PHE A 18 1.46 -8.20 -4.13
N LEU A 19 1.63 -9.52 -4.25
CA LEU A 19 1.77 -10.42 -3.09
C LEU A 19 3.12 -10.28 -2.38
N SER A 20 4.15 -9.79 -3.07
CA SER A 20 5.51 -9.70 -2.54
C SER A 20 5.71 -8.65 -1.43
N GLY A 21 4.80 -7.67 -1.28
CA GLY A 21 4.97 -6.57 -0.34
C GLY A 21 4.54 -6.86 1.11
N TRP A 22 3.57 -7.77 1.31
CA TRP A 22 2.85 -7.88 2.60
C TRP A 22 3.68 -8.43 3.76
N HIS A 23 4.74 -9.20 3.47
CA HIS A 23 5.63 -9.74 4.49
C HIS A 23 6.53 -8.65 5.13
N ILE A 24 6.70 -7.50 4.45
CA ILE A 24 7.49 -6.36 4.93
C ILE A 24 6.64 -5.55 5.93
N LYS A 25 6.67 -5.97 7.19
CA LYS A 25 5.87 -5.37 8.26
C LYS A 25 6.69 -5.15 9.54
N PRO A 26 6.31 -4.18 10.40
CA PRO A 26 6.96 -4.02 11.70
C PRO A 26 6.77 -5.27 12.57
N LYS A 27 7.70 -5.48 13.50
CA LYS A 27 7.50 -6.46 14.59
C LYS A 27 6.41 -5.95 15.53
N GLY A 28 5.46 -6.83 15.86
CA GLY A 28 4.32 -6.52 16.72
C GLY A 28 3.20 -5.77 16.01
N VAL A 29 2.16 -5.41 16.76
CA VAL A 29 1.01 -4.66 16.24
C VAL A 29 1.26 -3.18 16.40
N LYS A 30 1.61 -2.50 15.30
CA LYS A 30 1.86 -1.06 15.26
C LYS A 30 1.08 -0.45 14.11
N LYS A 31 0.52 0.74 14.34
CA LYS A 31 -0.12 1.57 13.32
C LYS A 31 0.86 2.66 12.86
N PRO A 32 0.94 2.98 11.56
CA PRO A 32 1.66 4.17 11.10
C PRO A 32 1.05 5.45 11.68
N TYR A 33 1.80 6.54 11.63
CA TYR A 33 1.26 7.87 11.93
C TYR A 33 0.15 8.22 10.93
N ASN A 34 -0.85 8.97 11.39
CA ASN A 34 -1.87 9.52 10.50
C ASN A 34 -1.30 10.81 9.87
N PRO A 35 -1.03 10.86 8.56
CA PRO A 35 -0.37 12.02 7.99
C PRO A 35 -1.23 13.28 8.09
N ILE A 36 -0.56 14.44 8.21
CA ILE A 36 -1.24 15.74 8.19
C ILE A 36 -1.56 16.16 6.75
N LEU A 37 -2.50 17.09 6.54
CA LEU A 37 -2.85 17.55 5.19
C LEU A 37 -1.64 18.19 4.49
N GLY A 38 -1.35 17.78 3.27
CA GLY A 38 -0.19 18.25 2.51
C GLY A 38 1.15 17.69 2.98
N GLU A 39 1.16 16.71 3.89
CA GLU A 39 2.37 15.95 4.21
C GLU A 39 2.89 15.22 2.97
N GLN A 40 4.20 15.24 2.75
CA GLN A 40 4.84 14.67 1.57
C GLN A 40 5.88 13.62 1.94
N PHE A 41 6.08 12.64 1.08
CA PHE A 41 7.20 11.70 1.21
C PHE A 41 7.82 11.42 -0.15
N ARG A 42 9.15 11.49 -0.22
CA ARG A 42 9.92 11.24 -1.43
C ARG A 42 10.99 10.19 -1.19
N ALA A 43 11.17 9.29 -2.14
CA ALA A 43 12.20 8.28 -2.09
C ALA A 43 12.71 7.91 -3.48
N GLN A 44 13.93 7.38 -3.52
CA GLN A 44 14.58 6.87 -4.72
C GLN A 44 15.07 5.44 -4.47
N TRP A 45 15.14 4.64 -5.52
CA TRP A 45 15.85 3.37 -5.55
C TRP A 45 16.88 3.42 -6.67
N LYS A 46 18.05 2.85 -6.42
CA LYS A 46 19.08 2.58 -7.43
C LYS A 46 19.25 1.07 -7.48
N PHE A 47 19.17 0.50 -8.67
CA PHE A 47 19.29 -0.95 -8.87
C PHE A 47 20.69 -1.33 -9.36
N ASP A 48 21.05 -2.60 -9.24
CA ASP A 48 22.37 -3.12 -9.61
C ASP A 48 22.65 -2.99 -11.13
N ASP A 49 21.60 -2.93 -11.94
CA ASP A 49 21.69 -2.70 -13.39
C ASP A 49 21.86 -1.21 -13.78
N GLY A 50 21.95 -0.33 -12.77
CA GLY A 50 22.14 1.11 -12.94
C GLY A 50 20.84 1.89 -13.19
N THR A 51 19.69 1.21 -13.31
CA THR A 51 18.40 1.90 -13.46
C THR A 51 17.94 2.50 -12.13
N GLU A 52 17.10 3.52 -12.22
CA GLU A 52 16.53 4.17 -11.04
C GLU A 52 15.01 4.05 -10.98
N ALA A 53 14.48 4.26 -9.77
CA ALA A 53 13.06 4.49 -9.56
C ALA A 53 12.82 5.58 -8.54
N PHE A 54 11.71 6.27 -8.71
CA PHE A 54 11.32 7.44 -7.93
C PHE A 54 9.94 7.21 -7.33
N TYR A 55 9.74 7.66 -6.10
CA TYR A 55 8.48 7.62 -5.40
C TYR A 55 8.18 8.99 -4.82
N ILE A 56 6.95 9.44 -5.01
CA ILE A 56 6.37 10.60 -4.37
C ILE A 56 5.03 10.22 -3.75
N ALA A 57 4.72 10.72 -2.57
CA ALA A 57 3.42 10.60 -1.95
C ALA A 57 3.02 11.91 -1.28
N GLU A 58 1.71 12.12 -1.20
CA GLU A 58 1.12 13.30 -0.57
C GLU A 58 -0.19 12.94 0.14
N GLN A 59 -0.41 13.49 1.32
CA GLN A 59 -1.70 13.45 2.00
C GLN A 59 -2.64 14.52 1.41
N VAL A 60 -3.43 14.14 0.42
CA VAL A 60 -4.29 15.07 -0.34
C VAL A 60 -5.58 15.44 0.41
N SER A 61 -5.98 14.64 1.41
CA SER A 61 -7.13 14.92 2.27
C SER A 61 -6.90 14.37 3.68
N HIS A 62 -7.41 15.08 4.71
CA HIS A 62 -7.30 14.65 6.11
C HIS A 62 -8.65 14.14 6.67
N HIS A 63 -9.77 14.72 6.22
CA HIS A 63 -11.13 14.32 6.63
C HIS A 63 -12.05 14.21 5.41
N PRO A 64 -12.24 13.00 4.83
CA PRO A 64 -11.62 11.72 5.22
C PRO A 64 -10.12 11.65 4.86
N PRO A 65 -9.33 10.76 5.49
CA PRO A 65 -7.90 10.62 5.17
C PRO A 65 -7.71 9.98 3.80
N ILE A 66 -6.96 10.66 2.93
CA ILE A 66 -6.57 10.16 1.60
C ILE A 66 -5.09 10.50 1.39
N SER A 67 -4.27 9.47 1.15
CA SER A 67 -2.90 9.64 0.66
C SER A 67 -2.84 9.15 -0.78
N VAL A 68 -2.20 9.91 -1.67
CA VAL A 68 -1.94 9.49 -3.06
C VAL A 68 -0.45 9.34 -3.23
N TYR A 69 -0.03 8.34 -4.00
CA TYR A 69 1.36 8.12 -4.31
C TYR A 69 1.57 7.75 -5.78
N TYR A 70 2.75 8.11 -6.28
CA TYR A 70 3.21 7.74 -7.60
C TYR A 70 4.62 7.17 -7.50
N TYR A 71 4.81 6.01 -8.11
CA TYR A 71 6.11 5.38 -8.32
C TYR A 71 6.39 5.31 -9.82
N ALA A 72 7.60 5.65 -10.24
CA ALA A 72 8.04 5.51 -11.62
C ALA A 72 9.42 4.90 -11.68
N SER A 73 9.61 3.97 -12.62
CA SER A 73 10.92 3.54 -13.10
C SER A 73 10.91 3.70 -14.62
N PRO A 74 11.27 4.89 -15.12
CA PRO A 74 11.15 5.24 -16.54
C PRO A 74 11.93 4.31 -17.46
N GLU A 75 13.19 4.01 -17.12
CA GLU A 75 14.07 3.11 -17.90
C GLU A 75 13.48 1.70 -18.00
N ASN A 76 12.74 1.29 -16.97
CA ASN A 76 12.06 0.00 -16.92
C ASN A 76 10.64 0.05 -17.47
N ASN A 77 10.16 1.17 -17.99
CA ASN A 77 8.80 1.33 -18.49
C ASN A 77 7.71 0.99 -17.46
N ILE A 78 7.90 1.34 -16.19
CA ILE A 78 6.96 1.04 -15.10
C ILE A 78 6.47 2.33 -14.45
N SER A 79 5.16 2.44 -14.29
CA SER A 79 4.55 3.44 -13.41
C SER A 79 3.49 2.80 -12.53
N VAL A 80 3.39 3.25 -11.29
CA VAL A 80 2.36 2.85 -10.35
C VAL A 80 1.76 4.10 -9.73
N LEU A 81 0.46 4.27 -9.88
CA LEU A 81 -0.31 5.32 -9.23
C LEU A 81 -1.24 4.64 -8.24
N GLY A 82 -1.30 5.08 -7.00
CA GLY A 82 -2.24 4.52 -6.05
C GLY A 82 -2.71 5.53 -5.03
N ASP A 83 -3.88 5.25 -4.49
CA ASP A 83 -4.51 5.98 -3.42
C ASP A 83 -4.79 5.07 -2.22
N LEU A 84 -4.66 5.64 -1.03
CA LEU A 84 -4.91 4.98 0.24
C LEU A 84 -6.07 5.70 0.92
N LEU A 85 -7.23 5.04 0.98
CA LEU A 85 -8.44 5.53 1.63
C LEU A 85 -8.75 4.65 2.85
N PRO A 86 -8.01 4.80 3.98
CA PRO A 86 -8.23 3.98 5.16
C PRO A 86 -9.47 4.44 5.93
N LYS A 87 -10.43 3.55 6.12
CA LYS A 87 -11.61 3.77 6.98
C LYS A 87 -11.52 2.92 8.23
N SER A 88 -11.34 3.57 9.38
CA SER A 88 -11.28 2.88 10.68
C SER A 88 -12.67 2.43 11.13
N LYS A 89 -12.79 1.20 11.65
CA LYS A 89 -13.98 0.65 12.29
C LYS A 89 -13.63 -0.05 13.60
N PHE A 90 -14.35 0.24 14.67
CA PHE A 90 -14.29 -0.52 15.91
C PHE A 90 -15.30 -1.66 15.87
N LEU A 91 -14.87 -2.87 16.23
CA LEU A 91 -15.64 -4.13 16.12
C LEU A 91 -15.67 -4.88 17.47
N GLY A 92 -15.65 -4.15 18.59
CA GLY A 92 -15.58 -4.74 19.94
C GLY A 92 -14.15 -5.12 20.31
N ASN A 93 -13.86 -6.42 20.49
CA ASN A 93 -12.49 -6.88 20.76
C ASN A 93 -11.58 -6.89 19.50
N SER A 94 -11.94 -6.11 18.48
CA SER A 94 -11.15 -5.92 17.27
C SER A 94 -11.31 -4.49 16.76
N ALA A 95 -10.30 -3.98 16.06
CA ALA A 95 -10.40 -2.80 15.21
C ALA A 95 -10.01 -3.19 13.78
N ALA A 96 -10.66 -2.60 12.79
CA ALA A 96 -10.36 -2.80 11.39
C ALA A 96 -10.01 -1.47 10.71
N THR A 97 -9.06 -1.53 9.78
CA THR A 97 -8.84 -0.48 8.78
C THR A 97 -9.30 -1.05 7.45
N LEU A 98 -10.41 -0.53 6.95
CA LEU A 98 -10.92 -0.87 5.63
C LEU A 98 -10.12 -0.10 4.58
N MET A 99 -9.51 -0.80 3.64
CA MET A 99 -8.66 -0.20 2.61
C MET A 99 -9.50 0.00 1.35
N GLN A 100 -10.01 1.21 1.14
CA GLN A 100 -10.95 1.50 0.05
C GLN A 100 -10.30 2.10 -1.21
N GLY A 101 -8.98 2.24 -1.21
CA GLY A 101 -8.25 2.81 -2.34
C GLY A 101 -7.79 1.77 -3.35
N GLU A 102 -7.34 2.24 -4.50
CA GLU A 102 -6.90 1.42 -5.61
C GLU A 102 -5.44 1.70 -5.99
N ILE A 103 -4.83 0.74 -6.68
CA ILE A 103 -3.48 0.84 -7.23
C ILE A 103 -3.56 0.49 -8.71
N LYS A 104 -3.15 1.42 -9.56
CA LYS A 104 -2.99 1.24 -11.01
C LYS A 104 -1.52 1.00 -11.33
N VAL A 105 -1.18 -0.20 -11.78
CA VAL A 105 0.13 -0.53 -12.36
C VAL A 105 0.01 -0.43 -13.88
N SER A 106 0.90 0.32 -14.51
CA SER A 106 0.92 0.53 -15.96
C SER A 106 2.33 0.28 -16.50
N PHE A 107 2.41 -0.19 -17.75
CA PHE A 107 3.66 -0.28 -18.48
C PHE A 107 3.65 0.70 -19.66
N THR A 108 4.61 1.63 -19.71
CA THR A 108 4.65 2.68 -20.76
C THR A 108 4.89 2.11 -22.16
N ASN A 109 5.51 0.94 -22.26
CA ASN A 109 5.68 0.19 -23.51
C ASN A 109 4.43 -0.64 -23.91
N ARG A 110 3.35 -0.61 -23.12
CA ARG A 110 2.08 -1.33 -23.37
C ARG A 110 0.89 -0.42 -23.03
N PRO A 111 0.69 0.68 -23.78
CA PRO A 111 -0.39 1.62 -23.48
C PRO A 111 -1.77 0.94 -23.46
N GLY A 112 -2.57 1.34 -22.47
CA GLY A 112 -3.91 0.81 -22.21
C GLY A 112 -3.97 -0.57 -21.57
N GLU A 113 -2.84 -1.20 -21.24
CA GLU A 113 -2.79 -2.43 -20.45
C GLU A 113 -2.55 -2.10 -18.97
N ASP A 114 -3.59 -1.58 -18.31
CA ASP A 114 -3.55 -1.22 -16.90
C ASP A 114 -4.01 -2.38 -16.01
N TYR A 115 -3.34 -2.52 -14.87
CA TYR A 115 -3.67 -3.50 -13.83
C TYR A 115 -4.17 -2.75 -12.60
N ILE A 116 -5.46 -2.91 -12.31
CA ILE A 116 -6.15 -2.28 -11.18
C ILE A 116 -6.15 -3.26 -10.01
N ILE A 117 -5.66 -2.81 -8.86
CA ILE A 117 -5.44 -3.63 -7.68
C ILE A 117 -6.14 -3.01 -6.48
N THR A 118 -6.96 -3.80 -5.78
CA THR A 118 -7.52 -3.46 -4.48
C THR A 118 -6.73 -4.13 -3.36
N MET A 119 -6.77 -3.56 -2.16
CA MET A 119 -6.01 -4.06 -1.01
C MET A 119 -6.89 -4.87 -0.05
N PRO A 120 -6.32 -5.85 0.68
CA PRO A 120 -7.01 -6.48 1.79
C PRO A 120 -7.21 -5.50 2.94
N ASN A 121 -8.18 -5.78 3.80
CA ASN A 121 -8.40 -5.02 5.02
C ASN A 121 -7.41 -5.45 6.12
N VAL A 122 -7.11 -4.54 7.04
CA VAL A 122 -6.20 -4.81 8.16
C VAL A 122 -6.99 -4.89 9.45
N TYR A 123 -6.81 -5.97 10.20
CA TYR A 123 -7.49 -6.22 11.47
C TYR A 123 -6.48 -6.27 12.62
N ALA A 124 -6.73 -5.48 13.67
CA ALA A 124 -6.11 -5.62 14.98
C ALA A 124 -7.08 -6.39 15.89
N ARG A 125 -6.70 -7.62 16.26
CA ARG A 125 -7.45 -8.50 17.18
C ARG A 125 -6.95 -8.34 18.60
N GLY A 126 -7.80 -8.64 19.58
CA GLY A 126 -7.39 -8.71 20.99
C GLY A 126 -7.03 -7.33 21.57
N ILE A 127 -7.68 -6.27 21.09
CA ILE A 127 -7.35 -4.89 21.50
C ILE A 127 -7.82 -4.55 22.92
N LEU A 128 -8.81 -5.29 23.46
CA LEU A 128 -9.29 -5.13 24.83
C LEU A 128 -8.94 -6.36 25.69
N PHE A 129 -9.07 -7.56 25.12
CA PHE A 129 -8.85 -8.82 25.84
C PHE A 129 -8.03 -9.80 25.00
N GLY A 130 -7.01 -10.39 25.62
CA GLY A 130 -6.13 -11.38 24.99
C GLY A 130 -4.86 -10.77 24.38
N THR A 131 -4.17 -11.54 23.54
CA THR A 131 -2.94 -11.10 22.88
C THR A 131 -3.25 -10.33 21.60
N MET A 132 -2.67 -9.14 21.47
CA MET A 132 -2.87 -8.31 20.28
C MET A 132 -2.23 -8.96 19.05
N LEU A 133 -2.99 -9.06 17.97
CA LEU A 133 -2.54 -9.66 16.71
C LEU A 133 -2.98 -8.82 15.51
N MET A 134 -2.10 -8.69 14.52
CA MET A 134 -2.44 -8.10 13.22
C MET A 134 -2.74 -9.21 12.21
N GLU A 135 -3.88 -9.12 11.54
CA GLU A 135 -4.29 -9.98 10.43
C GLU A 135 -4.61 -9.15 9.19
N LEU A 136 -4.31 -9.70 8.01
CA LEU A 136 -4.88 -9.23 6.75
C LEU A 136 -6.11 -10.08 6.46
N GLY A 137 -7.17 -9.44 5.97
CA GLY A 137 -8.46 -10.09 5.75
C GLY A 137 -9.17 -9.64 4.49
N ASP A 138 -10.20 -10.40 4.13
CA ASP A 138 -11.10 -10.16 3.00
C ASP A 138 -10.44 -10.31 1.63
N ILE A 139 -11.17 -9.92 0.59
CA ILE A 139 -10.76 -10.10 -0.81
C ILE A 139 -9.94 -8.89 -1.27
N ALA A 140 -8.76 -9.18 -1.79
CA ALA A 140 -8.04 -8.28 -2.70
C ALA A 140 -8.23 -8.75 -4.14
N THR A 141 -8.30 -7.82 -5.07
CA THR A 141 -8.47 -8.12 -6.50
C THR A 141 -7.30 -7.54 -7.28
N VAL A 142 -6.77 -8.29 -8.25
CA VAL A 142 -5.93 -7.77 -9.34
C VAL A 142 -6.74 -7.95 -10.63
N LYS A 143 -6.93 -6.91 -11.42
CA LYS A 143 -7.75 -6.96 -12.64
C LYS A 143 -7.07 -6.23 -13.79
N CYS A 144 -7.11 -6.81 -14.99
CA CYS A 144 -6.71 -6.17 -16.22
C CYS A 144 -7.81 -6.37 -17.27
N ALA A 145 -8.61 -5.32 -17.51
CA ALA A 145 -9.76 -5.39 -18.40
C ALA A 145 -9.37 -5.71 -19.85
N LYS A 146 -8.28 -5.11 -20.36
CA LYS A 146 -7.78 -5.34 -21.72
C LYS A 146 -7.41 -6.81 -21.99
N LEU A 147 -6.97 -7.52 -20.96
CA LEU A 147 -6.60 -8.93 -21.07
C LEU A 147 -7.74 -9.89 -20.75
N ASP A 148 -8.91 -9.38 -20.32
CA ASP A 148 -10.00 -10.18 -19.75
C ASP A 148 -9.51 -11.06 -18.59
N LEU A 149 -8.64 -10.53 -17.71
CA LEU A 149 -8.05 -11.28 -16.61
C LEU A 149 -8.37 -10.67 -15.25
N VAL A 150 -8.75 -11.53 -14.30
CA VAL A 150 -9.02 -11.16 -12.91
C VAL A 150 -8.42 -12.19 -11.96
N CYS A 151 -7.85 -11.73 -10.85
CA CYS A 151 -7.43 -12.55 -9.73
C CYS A 151 -8.10 -12.06 -8.45
N ASN A 152 -8.94 -12.91 -7.86
CA ASN A 152 -9.50 -12.65 -6.53
C ASN A 152 -8.71 -13.46 -5.51
N LEU A 153 -8.15 -12.77 -4.53
CA LEU A 153 -7.28 -13.29 -3.47
C LEU A 153 -7.98 -13.11 -2.13
N ASP A 154 -8.39 -14.21 -1.52
CA ASP A 154 -8.95 -14.28 -0.17
C ASP A 154 -7.81 -14.34 0.86
N PHE A 155 -7.62 -13.23 1.57
CA PHE A 155 -6.76 -13.16 2.75
C PHE A 155 -7.53 -13.72 3.94
N LYS A 156 -7.14 -14.93 4.35
CA LYS A 156 -7.87 -15.67 5.38
C LYS A 156 -7.56 -15.15 6.76
N VAL A 157 -8.60 -14.67 7.44
CA VAL A 157 -8.58 -14.43 8.89
C VAL A 157 -8.77 -15.75 9.63
N LYS A 158 -8.12 -15.91 10.79
CA LYS A 158 -8.29 -17.14 11.58
C LYS A 158 -9.71 -17.23 12.16
N GLY A 159 -10.40 -18.34 11.88
CA GLY A 159 -11.68 -18.67 12.49
C GLY A 159 -11.54 -19.20 13.93
N PHE A 160 -12.63 -19.20 14.69
CA PHE A 160 -12.65 -19.60 16.11
C PHE A 160 -12.31 -21.08 16.35
N PHE A 161 -12.59 -21.96 15.38
CA PHE A 161 -12.47 -23.42 15.52
C PHE A 161 -11.35 -24.05 14.67
N SER A 162 -10.95 -23.41 13.56
CA SER A 162 -9.89 -23.89 12.66
C SER A 162 -9.33 -22.75 11.80
N GLY A 163 -8.13 -22.94 11.25
CA GLY A 163 -7.49 -22.01 10.33
C GLY A 163 -6.02 -21.77 10.65
N SER A 164 -5.21 -21.53 9.61
CA SER A 164 -3.82 -21.08 9.78
C SER A 164 -3.75 -19.56 9.68
N TYR A 165 -2.94 -18.93 10.53
CA TYR A 165 -2.63 -17.52 10.38
C TYR A 165 -2.00 -17.22 9.01
N ASN A 166 -2.31 -16.03 8.50
CA ASN A 166 -1.77 -15.48 7.26
C ASN A 166 -2.11 -16.31 6.01
N GLY A 167 -3.16 -17.12 6.06
CA GLY A 167 -3.57 -17.94 4.93
C GLY A 167 -3.98 -17.08 3.73
N LEU A 168 -3.68 -17.56 2.53
CA LEU A 168 -4.04 -16.94 1.27
C LEU A 168 -4.60 -18.01 0.35
N ALA A 169 -5.70 -17.71 -0.35
CA ALA A 169 -6.20 -18.54 -1.44
C ALA A 169 -6.81 -17.68 -2.54
N GLY A 170 -6.68 -18.06 -3.79
CA GLY A 170 -7.26 -17.30 -4.88
C GLY A 170 -7.20 -18.02 -6.21
N LYS A 171 -7.77 -17.41 -7.23
CA LYS A 171 -7.76 -17.93 -8.60
C LYS A 171 -7.51 -16.82 -9.59
N ILE A 172 -6.70 -17.08 -10.60
CA ILE A 172 -6.60 -16.25 -11.81
C ILE A 172 -7.58 -16.83 -12.82
N LYS A 173 -8.43 -15.97 -13.37
CA LYS A 173 -9.52 -16.36 -14.26
C LYS A 173 -9.65 -15.42 -15.45
N ARG A 174 -10.31 -15.92 -16.50
CA ARG A 174 -10.97 -15.06 -17.48
C ARG A 174 -12.23 -14.46 -16.87
N GLU A 175 -12.38 -13.15 -16.94
CA GLU A 175 -13.54 -12.48 -16.33
C GLU A 175 -14.83 -12.81 -17.09
N SER A 176 -14.77 -12.78 -18.43
CA SER A 176 -15.92 -13.02 -19.30
C SER A 176 -16.48 -14.45 -19.24
N THR A 177 -15.61 -15.45 -19.14
CA THR A 177 -16.01 -16.88 -19.19
C THR A 177 -15.96 -17.58 -17.83
N ASN A 178 -15.41 -16.92 -16.80
CA ASN A 178 -15.10 -17.51 -15.49
C ASN A 178 -14.15 -18.74 -15.57
N GLU A 179 -13.48 -18.94 -16.71
CA GLU A 179 -12.48 -20.00 -16.90
C GLU A 179 -11.33 -19.79 -15.92
N THR A 180 -11.03 -20.81 -15.11
CA THR A 180 -9.89 -20.75 -14.17
C THR A 180 -8.61 -21.16 -14.87
N LEU A 181 -7.64 -20.25 -14.88
CA LEU A 181 -6.33 -20.48 -15.49
C LEU A 181 -5.30 -20.97 -14.45
N TYR A 182 -5.33 -20.40 -13.25
CA TYR A 182 -4.44 -20.76 -12.14
C TYR A 182 -5.15 -20.73 -10.79
N GLU A 183 -4.68 -21.55 -9.86
CA GLU A 183 -5.03 -21.51 -8.44
C GLU A 183 -3.83 -21.01 -7.63
N ILE A 184 -4.06 -20.08 -6.69
CA ILE A 184 -3.06 -19.54 -5.78
C ILE A 184 -3.41 -20.00 -4.36
N SER A 185 -2.41 -20.42 -3.60
CA SER A 185 -2.58 -20.83 -2.20
C SER A 185 -1.29 -20.62 -1.40
N GLY A 186 -1.36 -20.60 -0.08
CA GLY A 186 -0.19 -20.57 0.80
C GLY A 186 -0.36 -19.58 1.93
N LYS A 187 0.73 -18.92 2.31
CA LYS A 187 0.74 -17.87 3.34
C LYS A 187 1.43 -16.64 2.81
N TRP A 188 0.78 -15.48 2.93
CA TRP A 188 1.35 -14.21 2.41
C TRP A 188 2.63 -13.76 3.13
N SER A 189 2.94 -14.34 4.29
CA SER A 189 4.13 -14.07 5.09
C SER A 189 5.19 -15.17 5.02
N ASP A 190 4.99 -16.20 4.21
CA ASP A 190 5.90 -17.35 4.07
C ASP A 190 5.98 -17.72 2.58
N GLU A 191 5.55 -18.93 2.21
CA GLU A 191 5.53 -19.39 0.81
C GLU A 191 4.13 -19.28 0.21
N ILE A 192 4.09 -18.83 -1.05
CA ILE A 192 2.89 -18.78 -1.91
C ILE A 192 3.14 -19.68 -3.12
N ILE A 193 2.19 -20.57 -3.38
CA ILE A 193 2.20 -21.53 -4.47
C ILE A 193 1.17 -21.12 -5.53
N ILE A 194 1.55 -21.27 -6.80
CA ILE A 194 0.64 -21.20 -7.94
C ILE A 194 0.55 -22.57 -8.62
N LYS A 195 -0.65 -22.90 -9.11
CA LYS A 195 -0.96 -24.21 -9.69
C LYS A 195 -1.72 -24.07 -11.00
N LYS A 196 -1.33 -24.85 -12.02
CA LYS A 196 -2.00 -25.00 -13.32
C LYS A 196 -2.27 -26.47 -13.56
N GLY A 197 -3.54 -26.88 -13.57
CA GLY A 197 -3.90 -28.31 -13.63
C GLY A 197 -3.29 -29.07 -12.45
N THR A 198 -2.39 -30.02 -12.71
CA THR A 198 -1.67 -30.77 -11.66
C THR A 198 -0.30 -30.17 -11.31
N LYS A 199 0.24 -29.27 -12.16
CA LYS A 199 1.56 -28.66 -11.96
C LYS A 199 1.48 -27.60 -10.86
N LYS A 200 2.39 -27.68 -9.89
CA LYS A 200 2.56 -26.70 -8.80
C LYS A 200 3.96 -26.09 -8.87
N GLU A 201 4.06 -24.81 -8.57
CA GLU A 201 5.34 -24.09 -8.48
C GLU A 201 5.26 -22.98 -7.43
N VAL A 202 6.43 -22.59 -6.91
CA VAL A 202 6.54 -21.48 -5.96
C VAL A 202 6.32 -20.18 -6.71
N LEU A 203 5.27 -19.45 -6.36
CA LEU A 203 4.99 -18.11 -6.88
C LEU A 203 5.87 -17.07 -6.17
N PHE A 204 5.97 -17.17 -4.85
CA PHE A 204 6.75 -16.25 -4.02
C PHE A 204 7.19 -16.92 -2.71
N ASP A 205 8.43 -16.66 -2.29
CA ASP A 205 8.98 -17.07 -0.99
C ASP A 205 9.46 -15.82 -0.24
N ALA A 206 8.78 -15.48 0.86
CA ALA A 206 9.09 -14.33 1.69
C ALA A 206 10.46 -14.42 2.38
N LYS A 207 10.98 -15.63 2.63
CA LYS A 207 12.28 -15.83 3.30
C LYS A 207 13.44 -15.64 2.34
N ALA A 208 13.24 -15.95 1.06
CA ALA A 208 14.24 -15.77 0.01
C ALA A 208 14.21 -14.37 -0.63
N ALA A 209 13.20 -13.56 -0.32
CA ALA A 209 13.00 -12.24 -0.92
C ALA A 209 14.14 -11.26 -0.56
N LYS A 210 14.69 -10.61 -1.59
CA LYS A 210 15.66 -9.51 -1.43
C LYS A 210 14.92 -8.17 -1.45
N ILE A 211 15.15 -7.36 -0.43
CA ILE A 211 14.55 -6.03 -0.30
C ILE A 211 15.56 -5.00 -0.77
N ASN A 212 15.22 -4.25 -1.83
CA ASN A 212 16.01 -3.10 -2.25
C ASN A 212 15.73 -1.90 -1.32
N PRO A 213 16.75 -1.36 -0.64
CA PRO A 213 16.56 -0.26 0.30
C PRO A 213 16.19 1.02 -0.45
N LYS A 214 15.27 1.78 0.14
CA LYS A 214 14.93 3.12 -0.33
C LYS A 214 15.98 4.14 0.13
N ILE A 215 16.37 5.01 -0.78
CA ILE A 215 17.24 6.17 -0.57
C ILE A 215 16.33 7.38 -0.34
N ILE A 216 16.59 8.12 0.72
CA ILE A 216 15.81 9.31 1.12
C ILE A 216 16.80 10.40 1.49
N ALA A 217 16.46 11.64 1.13
CA ALA A 217 17.30 12.79 1.43
C ALA A 217 17.58 12.90 2.94
N PRO A 218 18.78 13.39 3.33
CA PRO A 218 19.07 13.79 4.71
C PRO A 218 18.00 14.74 5.28
N GLU A 219 17.76 14.68 6.59
CA GLU A 219 16.67 15.44 7.25
C GLU A 219 16.81 16.97 7.09
N ASP A 220 18.04 17.47 7.07
CA ASP A 220 18.38 18.88 6.87
C ASP A 220 18.13 19.37 5.42
N GLN A 221 18.02 18.44 4.47
CA GLN A 221 17.69 18.72 3.06
C GLN A 221 16.21 18.51 2.74
N GLN A 222 15.42 18.02 3.70
CA GLN A 222 13.98 17.80 3.53
C GLN A 222 13.19 19.08 3.82
N GLU A 223 12.07 19.27 3.14
CA GLU A 223 11.13 20.35 3.47
C GLU A 223 10.43 20.11 4.82
N PRO A 224 9.95 21.16 5.53
CA PRO A 224 9.33 21.01 6.86
C PRO A 224 8.15 20.02 6.92
N ASN A 225 7.41 19.86 5.83
CA ASN A 225 6.26 18.97 5.71
C ASN A 225 6.62 17.59 5.08
N GLU A 226 7.90 17.27 4.88
CA GLU A 226 8.30 15.92 4.51
C GLU A 226 8.27 14.99 5.73
N SER A 227 7.62 13.82 5.59
CA SER A 227 7.23 12.96 6.72
C SER A 227 8.36 12.65 7.70
N ARG A 228 9.60 12.43 7.22
CA ARG A 228 10.71 12.09 8.12
C ARG A 228 11.13 13.27 8.98
N ARG A 229 11.26 14.46 8.40
CA ARG A 229 11.54 15.70 9.12
C ARG A 229 10.39 16.10 10.03
N LEU A 230 9.16 16.01 9.52
CA LEU A 230 7.95 16.38 10.26
C LEU A 230 7.79 15.54 11.55
N TRP A 231 7.98 14.23 11.44
CA TRP A 231 7.80 13.28 12.54
C TRP A 231 9.10 12.89 13.25
N SER A 232 10.21 13.61 13.03
CA SER A 232 11.54 13.17 13.51
C SER A 232 11.63 13.11 15.03
N LYS A 233 11.14 14.15 15.72
CA LYS A 233 11.14 14.24 17.19
C LYS A 233 10.24 13.18 17.83
N LEU A 234 9.04 12.99 17.30
CA LEU A 234 8.14 11.89 17.70
C LEU A 234 8.83 10.53 17.54
N THR A 235 9.45 10.30 16.38
CA THR A 235 10.13 9.04 16.08
C THR A 235 11.32 8.81 17.01
N ALA A 236 12.08 9.86 17.33
CA ALA A 236 13.21 9.79 18.27
C ALA A 236 12.75 9.40 19.68
N ALA A 237 11.67 10.02 20.18
CA ALA A 237 11.09 9.69 21.48
C ALA A 237 10.63 8.22 21.55
N LEU A 238 9.96 7.73 20.49
CA LEU A 238 9.50 6.34 20.41
C LEU A 238 10.65 5.33 20.35
N LYS A 239 11.78 5.67 19.72
CA LYS A 239 12.97 4.80 19.67
C LYS A 239 13.58 4.54 21.05
N VAL A 240 13.49 5.50 21.96
CA VAL A 240 13.96 5.37 23.35
C VAL A 240 12.83 5.01 24.33
N ASN A 241 11.66 4.61 23.80
CA ASN A 241 10.47 4.24 24.57
C ASN A 241 9.94 5.34 25.52
N ASN A 242 10.22 6.63 25.23
CA ASN A 242 9.68 7.74 26.01
C ASN A 242 8.28 8.11 25.50
N GLN A 243 7.24 7.54 26.12
CA GLN A 243 5.84 7.72 25.70
C GLN A 243 5.30 9.12 25.96
N ASP A 244 5.74 9.78 27.03
CA ASP A 244 5.29 11.12 27.38
C ASP A 244 5.80 12.13 26.35
N LEU A 245 7.10 12.09 26.06
CA LEU A 245 7.69 12.94 25.02
C LEU A 245 7.12 12.61 23.63
N ALA A 246 6.87 11.34 23.32
CA ALA A 246 6.21 10.97 22.07
C ALA A 246 4.81 11.59 21.99
N THR A 247 4.02 11.55 23.06
CA THR A 247 2.69 12.15 23.09
C THR A 247 2.76 13.66 22.91
N GLU A 248 3.71 14.32 23.57
CA GLU A 248 3.95 15.76 23.46
C GLU A 248 4.33 16.17 22.02
N GLU A 249 5.33 15.51 21.42
CA GLU A 249 5.80 15.83 20.07
C GLU A 249 4.75 15.52 18.99
N LYS A 250 3.95 14.47 19.20
CA LYS A 250 2.77 14.21 18.37
C LYS A 250 1.75 15.34 18.48
N GLY A 251 1.46 15.80 19.70
CA GLY A 251 0.55 16.92 19.96
C GLY A 251 0.96 18.19 19.21
N LYS A 252 2.25 18.54 19.25
CA LYS A 252 2.78 19.72 18.53
C LYS A 252 2.48 19.70 17.03
N VAL A 253 2.66 18.57 16.36
CA VAL A 253 2.36 18.41 14.93
C VAL A 253 0.86 18.51 14.67
N GLU A 254 0.04 17.83 15.47
CA GLU A 254 -1.42 17.82 15.33
C GLU A 254 -2.07 19.18 15.65
N ASP A 255 -1.54 19.92 16.62
CA ASP A 255 -1.99 21.28 16.98
C ASP A 255 -1.65 22.29 15.88
N ALA A 256 -0.43 22.24 15.35
CA ALA A 256 -0.03 23.09 14.22
C ALA A 256 -0.92 22.83 12.98
N GLN A 257 -1.23 21.56 12.70
CA GLN A 257 -2.15 21.19 11.63
C GLN A 257 -3.57 21.73 11.86
N ARG A 258 -4.09 21.62 13.08
CA ARG A 258 -5.42 22.15 13.44
C ARG A 258 -5.47 23.67 13.27
N ALA A 259 -4.46 24.39 13.73
CA ALA A 259 -4.37 25.84 13.57
C ALA A 259 -4.30 26.25 12.08
N SER A 260 -3.45 25.61 11.28
CA SER A 260 -3.32 25.90 9.85
C SER A 260 -4.60 25.57 9.06
N THR A 261 -5.28 24.47 9.42
CA THR A 261 -6.56 24.11 8.81
C THR A 261 -7.63 25.15 9.11
N LYS A 262 -7.72 25.60 10.36
CA LYS A 262 -8.67 26.63 10.79
C LYS A 262 -8.45 27.97 10.07
N ASP A 263 -7.21 28.47 10.00
CA ASP A 263 -6.88 29.71 9.26
C ASP A 263 -7.31 29.60 7.79
N ARG A 264 -7.01 28.46 7.17
CA ARG A 264 -7.33 28.21 5.77
C ARG A 264 -8.85 28.19 5.53
N GLU A 265 -9.61 27.57 6.43
CA GLU A 265 -11.09 27.52 6.37
C GLU A 265 -11.72 28.90 6.63
N GLU A 266 -11.24 29.66 7.61
CA GLU A 266 -11.70 31.03 7.90
C GLU A 266 -11.48 31.98 6.71
N ARG A 267 -10.45 31.72 5.90
CA ARG A 267 -10.14 32.46 4.68
C ARG A 267 -10.83 31.91 3.43
N GLY A 268 -11.59 30.83 3.54
CA GLY A 268 -12.26 30.18 2.41
C GLY A 268 -11.31 29.60 1.36
N LEU A 269 -10.08 29.25 1.75
CA LEU A 269 -9.05 28.75 0.84
C LEU A 269 -9.09 27.22 0.74
N PRO A 270 -9.19 26.63 -0.46
CA PRO A 270 -9.07 25.18 -0.61
C PRO A 270 -7.63 24.73 -0.35
N HIS A 271 -7.45 23.49 0.11
CA HIS A 271 -6.15 22.83 0.01
C HIS A 271 -5.95 22.37 -1.44
N ILE A 272 -4.81 22.72 -2.02
CA ILE A 272 -4.43 22.32 -3.37
C ILE A 272 -3.22 21.39 -3.23
N PRO A 273 -3.37 20.08 -3.50
CA PRO A 273 -2.24 19.16 -3.44
C PRO A 273 -1.13 19.59 -4.41
N ARG A 274 0.13 19.38 -4.05
CA ARG A 274 1.29 19.80 -4.83
C ARG A 274 1.52 18.91 -6.04
N TYR A 275 1.46 17.59 -5.85
CA TYR A 275 1.88 16.60 -6.86
C TYR A 275 0.71 15.96 -7.59
N PHE A 276 -0.50 16.04 -7.02
CA PHE A 276 -1.67 15.33 -7.53
C PHE A 276 -2.82 16.27 -7.83
N GLU A 277 -3.62 15.91 -8.83
CA GLU A 277 -4.90 16.52 -9.13
C GLU A 277 -6.01 15.49 -9.04
N SER A 278 -7.24 15.95 -8.79
CA SER A 278 -8.42 15.10 -8.76
C SER A 278 -9.37 15.49 -9.88
N ASP A 279 -10.01 14.50 -10.48
CA ASP A 279 -11.08 14.69 -11.46
C ASP A 279 -12.45 15.05 -10.84
N GLY A 280 -12.50 15.20 -9.51
CA GLY A 280 -13.73 15.46 -8.75
C GLY A 280 -14.65 14.25 -8.58
N LYS A 281 -14.29 13.08 -9.14
CA LYS A 281 -15.04 11.82 -9.03
C LYS A 281 -14.33 10.80 -8.13
N GLY A 282 -13.33 11.26 -7.38
CA GLY A 282 -12.53 10.42 -6.48
C GLY A 282 -11.34 9.76 -7.15
N ASN A 283 -11.06 10.05 -8.43
CA ASN A 283 -9.83 9.62 -9.08
C ASN A 283 -8.77 10.70 -8.92
N PHE A 284 -7.51 10.27 -8.92
CA PHE A 284 -6.35 11.13 -8.87
C PHE A 284 -5.45 10.88 -10.08
N ASP A 285 -4.71 11.91 -10.49
CA ASP A 285 -3.61 11.80 -11.44
C ASP A 285 -2.43 12.66 -10.99
N ILE A 286 -1.25 12.38 -11.56
CA ILE A 286 -0.03 13.16 -11.31
C ILE A 286 -0.10 14.50 -12.06
N LYS A 287 0.25 15.60 -11.38
CA LYS A 287 0.45 16.90 -12.00
C LYS A 287 1.75 16.89 -12.80
N LEU A 288 1.64 16.63 -14.09
CA LEU A 288 2.73 16.85 -15.04
C LEU A 288 2.88 18.37 -15.22
N LYS A 289 3.90 18.97 -14.59
CA LYS A 289 4.30 20.35 -14.84
C LYS A 289 5.45 20.42 -15.81
#